data_AF-A0A1H0R5A9-F1
#
_entry.id   AF-A0A1H0R5A9-F1
#
_cell.length_a   1.000
_cell.length_b   1.000
_cell.length_c   1.000
_cell.angle_alpha   90.00
_cell.angle_beta   90.00
_cell.angle_gamma   90.00
#
_symmetry.space_group_name_H-M   'P 1'
#
loop_
_entity.id
_entity.type
_entity.pdbx_description
1 polymer ?
#
loop_
_entity_poly.entity_id
_entity_poly.type
_entity_poly.pdbx_seq_one_letter_code
_entity_poly.pdbx_strand_id
1 'polypeptide(L)'
;MWNSFPAYPDNRQGISNILQCMNKWVTIQLEDGTNLQVNVTSADFNYATGFLTRQSYNSLVCNGTAIQNSQQAEACKGQWVQLVLPNHISLSFYLTHYNDQMVGGSFQSTQLLGLSNRVTSVQC
;
A
#
# COMPACT_ATOMS: atom_id res chain seq x y z
N MET A 1 -13.24 -40.29 -2.88
CA MET A 1 -13.83 -38.94 -2.90
C MET A 1 -12.67 -37.97 -2.98
N TRP A 2 -12.58 -37.17 -4.04
CA TRP A 2 -11.41 -36.34 -4.34
C TRP A 2 -11.35 -35.16 -3.36
N ASN A 3 -10.17 -34.96 -2.76
CA ASN A 3 -9.88 -33.85 -1.87
C ASN A 3 -10.12 -32.51 -2.60
N SER A 4 -11.05 -31.71 -2.08
CA SER A 4 -11.25 -30.34 -2.51
C SER A 4 -10.00 -29.53 -2.17
N PHE A 5 -9.21 -29.15 -3.17
CA PHE A 5 -8.20 -28.13 -3.02
C PHE A 5 -8.90 -26.80 -2.68
N PRO A 6 -8.39 -26.00 -1.73
CA PRO A 6 -8.96 -24.68 -1.48
C PRO A 6 -8.85 -23.85 -2.75
N ALA A 7 -9.99 -23.37 -3.24
CA ALA A 7 -10.03 -22.40 -4.33
C ALA A 7 -9.43 -21.10 -3.82
N TYR A 8 -8.18 -20.83 -4.19
CA TYR A 8 -7.60 -19.51 -3.98
C TYR A 8 -8.39 -18.52 -4.85
N PRO A 9 -8.87 -17.39 -4.28
CA PRO A 9 -9.52 -16.37 -5.09
C PRO A 9 -8.56 -15.92 -6.21
N ASP A 10 -9.09 -15.81 -7.43
CA ASP A 10 -8.30 -15.40 -8.60
C ASP A 10 -8.00 -13.89 -8.51
N ASN A 11 -6.99 -13.55 -7.70
CA ASN A 11 -6.57 -12.18 -7.41
C ASN A 11 -5.87 -11.49 -8.59
N ARG A 12 -5.78 -12.14 -9.76
CA ARG A 12 -5.28 -11.52 -11.00
C ARG A 12 -6.13 -10.31 -11.39
N GLN A 13 -7.43 -10.33 -11.09
CA GLN A 13 -8.33 -9.21 -11.38
C GLN A 13 -7.98 -7.95 -10.58
N GLY A 14 -7.53 -8.08 -9.33
CA GLY A 14 -7.17 -6.94 -8.48
C GLY A 14 -5.98 -6.15 -9.02
N ILE A 15 -4.91 -6.85 -9.43
CA ILE A 15 -3.71 -6.22 -9.98
C ILE A 15 -3.98 -5.59 -11.36
N SER A 16 -4.72 -6.28 -12.25
CA SER A 16 -5.06 -5.72 -13.56
C SER A 16 -5.92 -4.46 -13.45
N ASN A 17 -6.83 -4.40 -12.46
CA ASN A 17 -7.68 -3.23 -12.26
C ASN A 17 -6.89 -2.03 -11.73
N ILE A 18 -5.89 -2.24 -10.87
CA ILE A 18 -4.99 -1.16 -10.41
C ILE A 18 -4.21 -0.55 -11.59
N LEU A 19 -3.69 -1.39 -12.50
CA LEU A 19 -2.96 -0.92 -13.69
C LEU A 19 -3.85 -0.07 -14.62
N GLN A 20 -5.13 -0.40 -14.74
CA GLN A 20 -6.09 0.40 -15.53
C GLN A 20 -6.40 1.75 -14.90
N CYS A 21 -6.09 1.93 -13.62
CA CYS A 21 -6.40 3.13 -12.85
C CYS A 21 -5.17 3.91 -12.41
N MET A 22 -4.03 3.65 -13.04
CA MET A 22 -2.82 4.46 -12.84
C MET A 22 -3.10 5.95 -13.03
N ASN A 23 -2.40 6.76 -12.24
CA ASN A 23 -2.53 8.22 -12.19
C ASN A 23 -3.92 8.73 -11.77
N LYS A 24 -4.72 7.89 -11.12
CA LYS A 24 -5.99 8.26 -10.48
C LYS A 24 -5.98 7.85 -9.02
N TRP A 25 -6.73 8.57 -8.21
CA TRP A 25 -7.04 8.12 -6.86
C TRP A 25 -8.03 6.96 -6.95
N VAL A 26 -7.67 5.84 -6.33
CA VAL A 26 -8.49 4.64 -6.26
C VAL A 26 -8.69 4.23 -4.82
N THR A 27 -9.82 3.59 -4.55
CA THR A 27 -10.09 2.92 -3.28
C THR A 27 -9.89 1.43 -3.45
N ILE A 28 -8.94 0.88 -2.69
CA ILE A 28 -8.70 -0.56 -2.59
C ILE A 28 -9.30 -1.05 -1.28
N GLN A 29 -10.21 -2.01 -1.34
CA GLN A 29 -10.77 -2.64 -0.16
C GLN A 29 -10.11 -3.98 0.10
N LEU A 30 -9.75 -4.23 1.36
CA LEU A 30 -9.21 -5.51 1.82
C LEU A 30 -10.33 -6.40 2.38
N GLU A 31 -10.05 -7.69 2.53
CA GLU A 31 -10.95 -8.72 3.05
C GLU A 31 -11.49 -8.43 4.46
N ASP A 32 -10.73 -7.69 5.28
CA ASP A 32 -11.12 -7.27 6.63
C ASP A 32 -11.93 -5.97 6.65
N GLY A 33 -12.25 -5.40 5.48
CA GLY A 33 -12.98 -4.15 5.33
C GLY A 33 -12.11 -2.89 5.35
N THR A 34 -10.78 -3.01 5.51
CA THR A 34 -9.86 -1.87 5.43
C THR A 34 -9.92 -1.24 4.05
N ASN A 35 -10.07 0.08 4.00
CA ASN A 35 -10.05 0.86 2.76
C ASN A 35 -8.75 1.64 2.64
N LEU A 36 -8.07 1.49 1.51
CA LEU A 36 -6.86 2.19 1.17
C LEU A 36 -7.15 3.13 0.00
N GLN A 37 -6.96 4.43 0.19
CA GLN A 37 -6.98 5.42 -0.87
C GLN A 37 -5.57 5.65 -1.38
N VAL A 38 -5.32 5.20 -2.60
CA VAL A 38 -3.99 5.23 -3.21
C VAL A 38 -4.03 5.86 -4.58
N ASN A 39 -2.93 6.47 -5.00
CA ASN A 39 -2.70 6.91 -6.36
C ASN A 39 -1.40 6.30 -6.85
N VAL A 40 -1.49 5.27 -7.69
CA VAL A 40 -0.33 4.57 -8.25
C VAL A 40 0.14 5.33 -9.48
N THR A 41 1.34 5.90 -9.42
CA THR A 41 1.93 6.70 -10.50
C THR A 41 2.82 5.87 -11.40
N SER A 42 3.48 4.84 -10.84
CA SER A 42 4.23 3.85 -11.61
C SER A 42 4.17 2.48 -10.95
N ALA A 43 4.21 1.41 -11.76
CA ALA A 43 4.32 0.05 -11.28
C ALA A 43 5.17 -0.77 -12.26
N ASP A 44 6.17 -1.46 -11.74
CA ASP A 44 7.02 -2.39 -12.47
C ASP A 44 7.19 -3.71 -11.69
N PHE A 45 8.01 -4.62 -12.22
CA PHE A 45 8.23 -5.94 -11.60
C PHE A 45 8.86 -5.88 -10.21
N ASN A 46 9.61 -4.84 -9.89
CA ASN A 46 10.37 -4.71 -8.65
C ASN A 46 9.68 -3.78 -7.64
N TYR A 47 9.07 -2.70 -8.13
CA TYR A 47 8.49 -1.66 -7.28
C TYR A 47 7.17 -1.13 -7.83
N ALA A 48 6.31 -0.65 -6.94
CA ALA A 48 5.25 0.29 -7.30
C ALA A 48 5.44 1.59 -6.52
N THR A 49 5.27 2.72 -7.21
CA THR A 49 5.41 4.06 -6.65
C THR A 49 4.08 4.79 -6.72
N GLY A 50 3.80 5.59 -5.71
CA GLY A 50 2.56 6.33 -5.64
C GLY A 50 2.41 7.11 -4.35
N PHE A 51 1.15 7.46 -4.07
CA PHE A 51 0.74 8.20 -2.90
C PHE A 51 -0.35 7.45 -2.14
N LEU A 52 -0.37 7.63 -0.81
CA LEU A 52 -1.39 7.12 0.10
C LEU A 52 -1.90 8.26 0.95
N THR A 53 -3.21 8.35 1.15
CA THR A 53 -3.78 9.36 2.04
C THR A 53 -3.52 9.00 3.51
N ARG A 54 -3.53 10.01 4.40
CA ARG A 54 -3.33 9.84 5.85
C ARG A 54 -4.30 8.84 6.49
N GLN A 55 -5.51 8.72 5.94
CA GLN A 55 -6.55 7.79 6.41
C GLN A 55 -6.26 6.32 6.07
N SER A 56 -5.39 6.09 5.08
CA SER A 56 -5.07 4.76 4.57
C SER A 56 -4.01 4.02 5.38
N TYR A 57 -3.44 4.66 6.41
CA TYR A 57 -2.44 4.07 7.26
C TYR A 57 -2.58 4.57 8.71
N ASN A 58 -2.17 3.76 9.67
CA ASN A 58 -2.19 4.12 11.09
C ASN A 58 -0.96 4.99 11.45
N SER A 59 0.23 4.51 11.12
CA SER A 59 1.50 5.19 11.40
C SER A 59 2.57 4.91 10.34
N LEU A 60 3.46 5.88 10.12
CA LEU A 60 4.79 5.63 9.54
C LEU A 60 5.81 5.61 10.67
N VAL A 61 6.68 4.61 10.70
CA VAL A 61 7.70 4.42 11.73
C VAL A 61 9.08 4.42 11.07
N CYS A 62 9.95 5.30 11.54
CA CYS A 62 11.32 5.46 11.07
C CYS A 62 12.27 5.31 12.25
N ASN A 63 13.24 4.40 12.13
CA ASN A 63 14.20 4.08 13.21
C ASN A 63 13.52 3.81 14.57
N GLY A 64 12.39 3.09 14.55
CA GLY A 64 11.61 2.75 15.75
C GLY A 64 10.74 3.88 16.31
N THR A 65 10.73 5.07 15.70
CA THR A 65 9.94 6.22 16.14
C THR A 65 8.85 6.55 15.12
N ALA A 66 7.62 6.78 15.58
CA ALA A 66 6.51 7.18 14.71
C ALA A 66 6.72 8.62 14.18
N ILE A 67 6.58 8.80 12.86
CA ILE A 67 6.57 10.10 12.19
C ILE A 67 5.21 10.76 12.44
N GLN A 68 5.22 11.91 13.10
CA GLN A 68 4.02 12.67 13.47
C GLN A 68 3.89 13.99 12.71
N ASN A 69 4.96 14.48 12.09
CA ASN A 69 4.98 15.76 11.38
C ASN A 69 6.03 15.78 10.27
N SER A 70 5.96 16.81 9.43
CA SER A 70 6.85 17.01 8.28
C SER A 70 8.33 17.15 8.66
N GLN A 71 8.66 17.72 9.82
CA GLN A 71 10.05 17.86 10.26
C GLN A 71 10.69 16.50 10.57
N GLN A 72 9.95 15.61 11.25
CA GLN A 72 10.38 14.23 11.48
C GLN A 72 10.43 13.43 10.18
N ALA A 73 9.48 13.68 9.27
CA ALA A 73 9.44 13.00 7.97
C ALA A 73 10.64 13.34 7.09
N GLU A 74 11.08 14.61 7.09
CA GLU A 74 12.21 15.06 6.26
C GLU A 74 13.51 14.33 6.65
N ALA A 75 13.71 14.02 7.93
CA ALA A 75 14.86 13.23 8.40
C ALA A 75 14.85 11.77 7.92
N CYS A 76 13.68 11.25 7.52
CA CYS A 76 13.46 9.87 7.09
C CYS A 76 13.23 9.74 5.58
N LYS A 77 13.26 10.86 4.88
CA LYS A 77 13.08 10.91 3.43
C LYS A 77 14.29 10.31 2.73
N GLY A 78 14.04 9.53 1.68
CA GLY A 78 15.07 8.73 1.02
C GLY A 78 15.49 7.49 1.82
N GLN A 79 14.68 7.05 2.78
CA GLN A 79 14.94 5.87 3.59
C GLN A 79 13.75 4.91 3.56
N TRP A 80 14.02 3.64 3.87
CA TRP A 80 12.98 2.65 4.13
C TRP A 80 12.41 2.86 5.53
N VAL A 81 11.10 3.09 5.59
CA VAL A 81 10.33 3.22 6.82
C VAL A 81 9.26 2.13 6.88
N GLN A 82 8.73 1.87 8.06
CA GLN A 82 7.62 0.93 8.23
C GLN A 82 6.30 1.70 8.13
N LEU A 83 5.49 1.36 7.13
CA LEU A 83 4.12 1.85 7.02
C LEU A 83 3.18 0.80 7.62
N VAL A 84 2.46 1.18 8.66
CA VAL A 84 1.52 0.31 9.38
C VAL A 84 0.11 0.64 8.93
N LEU A 85 -0.56 -0.32 8.30
CA LEU A 85 -1.95 -0.19 7.86
C LEU A 85 -2.93 -0.23 9.05
N PRO A 86 -4.20 0.18 8.87
CA PRO A 86 -5.22 0.14 9.92
C PRO A 86 -5.46 -1.26 10.51
N ASN A 87 -5.26 -2.30 9.71
CA ASN A 87 -5.34 -3.70 10.13
C ASN A 87 -4.02 -4.27 10.69
N HIS A 88 -3.09 -3.41 11.10
CA HIS A 88 -1.80 -3.76 11.69
C HIS A 88 -0.83 -4.51 10.77
N ILE A 89 -1.10 -4.58 9.46
CA ILE A 89 -0.12 -5.05 8.49
C ILE A 89 1.00 -4.00 8.36
N SER A 90 2.24 -4.43 8.56
CA SER A 90 3.43 -3.58 8.39
C SER A 90 4.08 -3.84 7.04
N LEU A 91 4.26 -2.78 6.26
CA LEU A 91 4.88 -2.79 4.94
C LEU A 91 6.17 -1.96 4.95
N SER A 92 7.15 -2.35 4.15
CA SER A 92 8.36 -1.54 3.95
C SER A 92 8.05 -0.50 2.89
N PHE A 93 8.21 0.77 3.23
CA PHE A 93 7.86 1.89 2.39
C PHE A 93 9.06 2.80 2.23
N TYR A 94 9.48 3.03 0.99
CA TYR A 94 10.55 3.97 0.71
C TYR A 94 9.97 5.38 0.64
N LEU A 95 10.20 6.18 1.68
CA LEU A 95 9.57 7.49 1.83
C LEU A 95 10.23 8.52 0.91
N THR A 96 9.47 9.10 -0.03
CA THR A 96 9.96 10.17 -0.93
C THR A 96 9.25 11.50 -0.71
N HIS A 97 8.01 11.45 -0.22
CA HIS A 97 7.18 12.63 0.04
C HIS A 97 6.35 12.45 1.30
N TYR A 98 6.15 13.54 2.04
CA TYR A 98 5.27 13.58 3.19
C TYR A 98 4.64 14.97 3.30
N ASN A 99 3.35 14.99 3.60
CA ASN A 99 2.64 16.14 4.16
C ASN A 99 1.51 15.64 5.07
N ASP A 100 0.74 16.55 5.66
CA ASP A 100 -0.31 16.22 6.63
C ASP A 100 -1.47 15.39 6.03
N GLN A 101 -1.63 15.42 4.70
CA GLN A 101 -2.73 14.76 3.99
C GLN A 101 -2.33 13.44 3.36
N MET A 102 -1.07 13.29 2.93
CA MET A 102 -0.61 12.14 2.17
C MET A 102 0.88 11.88 2.31
N VAL A 103 1.26 10.63 2.04
CA VAL A 103 2.65 10.19 1.92
C VAL A 103 2.88 9.65 0.51
N GLY A 104 4.04 9.93 -0.04
CA GLY A 104 4.48 9.43 -1.33
C GLY A 104 5.75 8.61 -1.20
N GLY A 105 5.87 7.60 -2.03
CA GLY A 105 6.96 6.65 -1.91
C GLY A 105 6.74 5.40 -2.73
N SER A 106 7.58 4.40 -2.47
CA SER A 106 7.60 3.14 -3.21
C SER A 106 7.48 1.95 -2.28
N PHE A 107 6.78 0.93 -2.73
CA PHE A 107 6.75 -0.40 -2.09
C PHE A 107 7.48 -1.41 -2.97
N GLN A 108 8.04 -2.44 -2.34
CA GLN A 108 8.53 -3.60 -3.06
C GLN A 108 7.36 -4.45 -3.57
N SER A 109 7.42 -4.86 -4.84
CA SER A 109 6.34 -5.64 -5.46
C SER A 109 6.07 -6.97 -4.74
N THR A 110 7.07 -7.58 -4.09
CA THR A 110 6.90 -8.79 -3.28
C THR A 110 5.95 -8.59 -2.09
N GLN A 111 5.99 -7.42 -1.45
CA GLN A 111 5.07 -7.08 -0.36
C GLN A 111 3.67 -6.79 -0.87
N LEU A 112 3.58 -6.15 -2.04
CA LEU A 112 2.30 -5.89 -2.70
C LEU A 112 1.63 -7.16 -3.20
N LEU A 113 2.39 -8.17 -3.64
CA LEU A 113 1.84 -9.50 -3.98
C LEU A 113 1.24 -10.20 -2.77
N GLY A 114 1.86 -10.05 -1.59
CA GLY A 114 1.29 -10.52 -0.34
C GLY A 114 -0.02 -9.82 0.01
N LEU A 115 -0.08 -8.50 -0.19
CA LEU A 115 -1.28 -7.69 0.06
C LEU A 115 -2.38 -7.93 -0.98
N SER A 116 -2.03 -8.16 -2.25
CA SER A 116 -3.00 -8.40 -3.33
C SER A 116 -3.86 -9.63 -3.07
N ASN A 117 -3.35 -10.58 -2.28
CA ASN A 117 -4.12 -11.76 -1.91
C ASN A 117 -5.32 -11.47 -0.99
N ARG A 118 -5.33 -10.28 -0.39
CA ARG A 118 -6.36 -9.80 0.54
C ARG A 118 -7.28 -8.75 -0.09
N VAL A 119 -7.04 -8.36 -1.34
CA VAL A 119 -7.84 -7.32 -2.01
C VAL A 119 -9.16 -7.93 -2.47
N THR A 120 -10.28 -7.35 -2.03
CA THR A 120 -11.63 -7.77 -2.43
C THR A 120 -12.21 -6.89 -3.52
N SER A 121 -11.82 -5.62 -3.58
CA SER A 121 -12.28 -4.70 -4.62
C SER A 121 -11.29 -3.57 -4.89
N VAL A 122 -11.32 -3.06 -6.12
CA VAL A 122 -10.57 -1.88 -6.58
C VAL A 122 -11.56 -0.99 -7.29
N GLN A 123 -11.75 0.22 -6.79
CA GLN A 123 -12.66 1.22 -7.33
C GLN A 123 -11.91 2.45 -7.78
N CYS A 124 -12.17 2.83 -9.01
CA CYS A 124 -11.71 4.03 -9.69
C CYS A 124 -12.97 4.80 -10.09
#